data_AF-D7JFW6-F1
#
_entry.id   AF-D7JFW6-F1
#
_cell.length_a   1.000
_cell.length_b   1.000
_cell.length_c   1.000
_cell.angle_alpha   90.00
_cell.angle_beta   90.00
_cell.angle_gamma   90.00
#
_symmetry.space_group_name_H-M   'P 1'
#
loop_
_entity.id
_entity.type
_entity.pdbx_description
1 polymer ?
#
loop_
_entity_poly.entity_id
_entity_poly.type
_entity_poly.pdbx_seq_one_letter_code
_entity_poly.pdbx_strand_id
1 'polypeptide(L)'
;MSLEIKKSEMGAMLKNMLKNNKMLYVSIIALVVYWGNIKGQTLPPQNEQFTGTLYFDDGLPIKSIQDSLALELCQIYGLDQGIRQMGLGGGKRDIKIDSVNFVKMLGIIEQYGFPCEKTLGEYFRGEYVTMAAIAVMLHNPHRIVNDKKAFDLLLREVNRGNLSAKILANFLDKYYFMKTLNTTRKVYYGSQWGKPCIEDRAVSDSLRRDIGLPPLREEDFKICDETNVVKPIKKHKK
;
A
#
# COMPACT_ATOMS: atom_id res chain seq x y z
N MET A 1 -11.20 40.10 2.78
CA MET A 1 -12.05 40.05 1.57
C MET A 1 -12.33 38.58 1.30
N SER A 2 -13.49 38.09 1.75
CA SER A 2 -13.89 36.68 1.66
C SER A 2 -14.45 36.42 0.26
N LEU A 3 -13.88 35.46 -0.46
CA LEU A 3 -14.47 34.96 -1.71
C LEU A 3 -15.51 33.88 -1.35
N GLU A 4 -16.77 34.27 -1.28
CA GLU A 4 -17.90 33.33 -1.27
C GLU A 4 -18.23 32.92 -2.70
N ILE A 5 -17.84 31.70 -3.07
CA ILE A 5 -18.28 31.06 -4.31
C ILE A 5 -19.63 30.39 -4.03
N LYS A 6 -20.66 30.73 -4.82
CA LYS A 6 -22.04 30.30 -4.57
C LYS A 6 -22.22 28.80 -4.86
N LYS A 7 -22.93 28.10 -3.96
CA LYS A 7 -23.24 26.65 -3.97
C LYS A 7 -23.63 26.04 -5.33
N SER A 8 -24.31 26.79 -6.20
CA SER A 8 -24.73 26.30 -7.53
C SER A 8 -23.58 26.17 -8.52
N GLU A 9 -22.52 26.98 -8.39
CA GLU A 9 -21.34 26.93 -9.24
C GLU A 9 -20.44 25.75 -8.87
N MET A 10 -20.42 25.36 -7.58
CA MET A 10 -19.59 24.28 -7.06
C MET A 10 -20.10 22.88 -7.47
N GLY A 11 -21.42 22.67 -7.54
CA GLY A 11 -22.01 21.41 -8.03
C GLY A 11 -21.82 21.20 -9.54
N ALA A 12 -21.87 22.29 -10.34
CA ALA A 12 -21.53 22.26 -11.76
C ALA A 12 -20.02 22.06 -11.97
N MET A 13 -19.21 22.63 -11.09
CA MET A 13 -17.76 22.41 -11.05
C MET A 13 -17.46 20.94 -10.73
N LEU A 14 -18.12 20.28 -9.75
CA LEU A 14 -17.91 18.85 -9.44
C LEU A 14 -18.25 17.91 -10.60
N LYS A 15 -19.35 18.18 -11.31
CA LYS A 15 -19.72 17.42 -12.51
C LYS A 15 -18.76 17.65 -13.69
N ASN A 16 -18.18 18.85 -13.81
CA ASN A 16 -17.09 19.12 -14.76
C ASN A 16 -15.72 18.57 -14.29
N MET A 17 -15.47 18.47 -12.97
CA MET A 17 -14.25 17.94 -12.34
C MET A 17 -14.13 16.42 -12.47
N LEU A 18 -15.26 15.69 -12.45
CA LEU A 18 -15.30 14.27 -12.82
C LEU A 18 -14.96 14.04 -14.30
N LYS A 19 -15.15 15.06 -15.14
CA LYS A 19 -15.02 15.00 -16.59
C LYS A 19 -13.62 15.38 -17.09
N ASN A 20 -12.92 16.29 -16.42
CA ASN A 20 -11.64 16.85 -16.89
C ASN A 20 -10.54 16.82 -15.80
N ASN A 21 -9.53 15.95 -15.99
CA ASN A 21 -8.25 15.83 -15.28
C ASN A 21 -8.26 15.47 -13.77
N LYS A 22 -8.27 14.15 -13.52
CA LYS A 22 -8.50 13.46 -12.24
C LYS A 22 -7.36 13.46 -11.19
N MET A 23 -6.12 13.82 -11.52
CA MET A 23 -4.97 13.60 -10.60
C MET A 23 -4.44 14.85 -9.89
N LEU A 24 -4.66 16.04 -10.45
CA LEU A 24 -4.02 17.26 -9.96
C LEU A 24 -4.70 17.81 -8.68
N TYR A 25 -6.02 17.66 -8.55
CA TYR A 25 -6.77 18.33 -7.48
C TYR A 25 -6.85 17.53 -6.18
N VAL A 26 -6.94 16.19 -6.23
CA VAL A 26 -6.82 15.32 -5.03
C VAL A 26 -5.46 15.55 -4.37
N SER A 27 -4.43 15.79 -5.19
CA SER A 27 -3.09 16.13 -4.76
C SER A 27 -3.00 17.50 -4.05
N ILE A 28 -3.74 18.51 -4.51
CA ILE A 28 -3.78 19.84 -3.90
C ILE A 28 -4.50 19.81 -2.54
N ILE A 29 -5.63 19.11 -2.44
CA ILE A 29 -6.36 18.96 -1.17
C ILE A 29 -5.52 18.21 -0.13
N ALA A 30 -4.86 17.12 -0.55
CA ALA A 30 -3.93 16.38 0.32
C ALA A 30 -2.75 17.25 0.79
N LEU A 31 -2.21 18.12 -0.07
CA LEU A 31 -1.15 19.07 0.27
C LEU A 31 -1.62 20.16 1.25
N VAL A 32 -2.83 20.69 1.09
CA VAL A 32 -3.41 21.71 1.98
C VAL A 32 -3.68 21.12 3.37
N VAL A 33 -4.22 19.90 3.45
CA VAL A 33 -4.42 19.19 4.73
C VAL A 33 -3.08 18.82 5.38
N TYR A 34 -2.08 18.45 4.58
CA TYR A 34 -0.74 18.10 5.09
C TYR A 34 0.00 19.34 5.61
N TRP A 35 -0.06 20.50 4.93
CA TRP A 35 0.60 21.72 5.40
C TRP A 35 -0.12 22.41 6.56
N GLY A 36 -1.45 22.29 6.64
CA GLY A 36 -2.23 22.81 7.78
C GLY A 36 -1.92 22.13 9.11
N ASN A 37 -1.48 20.86 9.10
CA ASN A 37 -1.35 20.03 10.30
C ASN A 37 0.09 19.90 10.87
N ILE A 38 1.10 20.57 10.32
CA ILE A 38 2.51 20.45 10.81
C ILE A 38 2.78 21.33 12.05
N LYS A 39 1.88 22.22 12.45
CA LYS A 39 2.04 22.97 13.71
C LYS A 39 1.39 22.23 14.87
N GLY A 40 2.16 21.29 15.42
CA GLY A 40 2.07 20.86 16.82
C GLY A 40 0.88 19.96 17.13
N GLN A 41 1.05 18.65 16.98
CA GLN A 41 0.28 17.68 17.76
C GLN A 41 1.21 16.54 18.20
N THR A 42 1.38 16.44 19.52
CA THR A 42 1.75 15.20 20.20
C THR A 42 0.74 14.13 19.85
N LEU A 43 1.22 12.92 19.56
CA LEU A 43 0.36 11.75 19.29
C LEU A 43 -0.64 11.57 20.44
N PRO A 44 -1.94 11.41 20.14
CA PRO A 44 -2.91 11.10 21.18
C PRO A 44 -2.63 9.67 21.73
N PRO A 45 -2.86 9.45 23.03
CA PRO A 45 -2.69 8.13 23.64
C PRO A 45 -3.65 7.11 23.00
N GLN A 46 -3.22 5.84 22.94
CA GLN A 46 -3.82 4.75 22.14
C GLN A 46 -5.26 4.32 22.51
N ASN A 47 -5.99 5.09 23.33
CA ASN A 47 -7.31 4.70 23.85
C ASN A 47 -8.44 5.71 23.56
N GLU A 48 -8.25 6.71 22.71
CA GLU A 48 -9.37 7.52 22.22
C GLU A 48 -9.95 6.90 20.95
N GLN A 49 -11.08 6.20 21.10
CA GLN A 49 -11.97 5.94 19.96
C GLN A 49 -12.38 7.29 19.38
N PHE A 50 -12.02 7.52 18.12
CA PHE A 50 -12.46 8.70 17.38
C PHE A 50 -13.99 8.62 17.21
N THR A 51 -14.74 9.35 18.04
CA THR A 51 -16.21 9.46 17.97
C THR A 51 -16.67 10.63 17.08
N GLY A 52 -15.77 11.18 16.26
CA GLY A 52 -16.08 12.31 15.39
C GLY A 52 -16.74 11.85 14.08
N THR A 53 -17.98 12.28 13.84
CA THR A 53 -18.59 12.20 12.51
C THR A 53 -17.85 13.16 11.57
N LEU A 54 -17.11 12.64 10.60
CA LEU A 54 -16.52 13.44 9.54
C LEU A 54 -17.63 13.86 8.56
N TYR A 55 -17.61 15.10 8.09
CA TYR A 55 -18.49 15.60 7.04
C TYR A 55 -17.64 15.89 5.80
N PHE A 56 -18.19 15.65 4.61
CA PHE A 56 -17.67 16.28 3.41
C PHE A 56 -17.92 17.80 3.47
N ASP A 57 -17.09 18.60 2.80
CA ASP A 57 -17.21 20.07 2.72
C ASP A 57 -18.52 20.55 2.04
N ASP A 58 -19.33 19.61 1.54
CA ASP A 58 -20.67 19.82 0.98
C ASP A 58 -21.82 19.54 1.99
N GLY A 59 -21.49 19.20 3.24
CA GLY A 59 -22.46 19.00 4.32
C GLY A 59 -23.35 17.77 4.15
N LEU A 60 -22.99 16.84 3.27
CA LEU A 60 -23.69 15.56 3.15
C LEU A 60 -23.21 14.61 4.27
N PRO A 61 -24.13 14.02 5.05
CA PRO A 61 -23.75 13.07 6.08
C PRO A 61 -23.11 11.85 5.44
N ILE A 62 -22.01 11.37 6.02
CA ILE A 62 -21.53 10.00 5.83
C ILE A 62 -22.70 9.07 6.19
N LYS A 63 -23.22 8.31 5.23
CA LYS A 63 -24.44 7.50 5.43
C LYS A 63 -24.10 6.11 5.93
N SER A 64 -22.86 5.64 5.77
CA SER A 64 -22.42 4.32 6.23
C SER A 64 -20.92 4.29 6.61
N ILE A 65 -20.51 3.29 7.39
CA ILE A 65 -19.07 3.00 7.66
C ILE A 65 -18.29 2.76 6.36
N GLN A 66 -18.96 2.23 5.32
CA GLN A 66 -18.33 1.96 4.03
C GLN A 66 -17.98 3.26 3.29
N ASP A 67 -18.81 4.30 3.42
CA ASP A 67 -18.55 5.62 2.83
C ASP A 67 -17.30 6.25 3.45
N SER A 68 -17.20 6.21 4.80
CA SER A 68 -16.01 6.68 5.52
C SER A 68 -14.75 5.95 5.09
N LEU A 69 -14.83 4.62 5.04
CA LEU A 69 -13.70 3.77 4.70
C LEU A 69 -13.25 4.00 3.24
N ALA A 70 -14.20 4.08 2.31
CA ALA A 70 -13.91 4.36 0.91
C ALA A 70 -13.25 5.74 0.73
N LEU A 71 -13.68 6.75 1.50
CA LEU A 71 -13.08 8.07 1.49
C LEU A 71 -11.64 8.05 2.01
N GLU A 72 -11.39 7.41 3.15
CA GLU A 72 -10.04 7.28 3.73
C GLU A 72 -9.08 6.56 2.77
N LEU A 73 -9.53 5.46 2.14
CA LEU A 73 -8.73 4.73 1.16
C LEU A 73 -8.43 5.57 -0.08
N CYS A 74 -9.41 6.34 -0.58
CA CYS A 74 -9.18 7.28 -1.68
C CYS A 74 -8.14 8.35 -1.32
N GLN A 75 -8.18 8.89 -0.10
CA GLN A 75 -7.20 9.87 0.37
C GLN A 75 -5.80 9.26 0.48
N ILE A 76 -5.68 8.05 1.01
CA ILE A 76 -4.41 7.32 1.10
C ILE A 76 -3.84 7.07 -0.30
N TYR A 77 -4.64 6.55 -1.23
CA TYR A 77 -4.21 6.28 -2.60
C TYR A 77 -3.84 7.56 -3.34
N GLY A 78 -4.66 8.61 -3.22
CA GLY A 78 -4.41 9.91 -3.82
C GLY A 78 -3.11 10.53 -3.34
N LEU A 79 -2.82 10.44 -2.04
CA LEU A 79 -1.54 10.91 -1.48
C LEU A 79 -0.37 10.05 -1.99
N ASP A 80 -0.51 8.73 -1.99
CA ASP A 80 0.53 7.80 -2.44
C ASP A 80 0.88 7.98 -3.93
N GLN A 81 -0.11 8.03 -4.80
CA GLN A 81 0.11 8.16 -6.24
C GLN A 81 0.33 9.61 -6.68
N GLY A 82 -0.33 10.56 -6.04
CA GLY A 82 -0.25 11.98 -6.38
C GLY A 82 1.16 12.54 -6.26
N ILE A 83 1.88 12.24 -5.17
CA ILE A 83 3.26 12.73 -5.01
C ILE A 83 4.19 12.23 -6.11
N ARG A 84 3.98 11.01 -6.58
CA ARG A 84 4.78 10.36 -7.61
C ARG A 84 4.50 10.97 -8.99
N GLN A 85 3.23 11.24 -9.29
CA GLN A 85 2.84 11.84 -10.57
C GLN A 85 3.18 13.33 -10.68
N MET A 86 3.21 14.06 -9.58
CA MET A 86 3.59 15.49 -9.58
C MET A 86 5.10 15.73 -9.75
N GLY A 87 5.91 14.68 -9.94
CA GLY A 87 7.38 14.81 -9.97
C GLY A 87 7.97 15.28 -8.63
N LEU A 88 7.17 15.27 -7.56
CA LEU A 88 7.60 15.50 -6.18
C LEU A 88 8.18 14.23 -5.55
N GLY A 89 7.98 13.10 -6.24
CA GLY A 89 8.52 11.79 -5.94
C GLY A 89 10.05 11.79 -5.96
N GLY A 90 10.64 11.13 -4.97
CA GLY A 90 12.07 10.92 -4.84
C GLY A 90 12.59 11.12 -3.41
N GLY A 91 13.43 10.18 -2.98
CA GLY A 91 14.22 10.31 -1.76
C GLY A 91 13.43 10.21 -0.45
N LYS A 92 13.76 11.03 0.54
CA LYS A 92 13.25 10.93 1.93
C LYS A 92 11.75 11.25 2.07
N ARG A 93 11.13 11.94 1.11
CA ARG A 93 9.71 12.35 1.20
C ARG A 93 8.77 11.19 0.94
N ASP A 94 9.03 10.41 -0.11
CA ASP A 94 8.28 9.20 -0.43
C ASP A 94 8.31 8.23 0.74
N ILE A 95 9.49 8.02 1.32
CA ILE A 95 9.67 7.15 2.50
C ILE A 95 8.80 7.62 3.68
N LYS A 96 8.67 8.93 3.90
CA LYS A 96 7.82 9.46 5.00
C LYS A 96 6.34 9.23 4.73
N ILE A 97 5.88 9.52 3.50
CA ILE A 97 4.48 9.36 3.13
C ILE A 97 4.10 7.88 3.13
N ASP A 98 4.93 7.03 2.54
CA ASP A 98 4.76 5.58 2.53
C ASP A 98 4.67 5.04 3.97
N SER A 99 5.50 5.56 4.89
CA SER A 99 5.49 5.15 6.29
C SER A 99 4.23 5.59 7.04
N VAL A 100 3.77 6.83 6.83
CA VAL A 100 2.52 7.36 7.43
C VAL A 100 1.32 6.58 6.90
N ASN A 101 1.23 6.40 5.58
CA ASN A 101 0.16 5.64 4.95
C ASN A 101 0.15 4.19 5.41
N PHE A 102 1.32 3.58 5.63
CA PHE A 102 1.41 2.23 6.18
C PHE A 102 0.82 2.13 7.58
N VAL A 103 1.18 3.03 8.49
CA VAL A 103 0.63 3.03 9.86
C VAL A 103 -0.89 3.24 9.84
N LYS A 104 -1.37 4.19 9.04
CA LYS A 104 -2.82 4.41 8.86
C LYS A 104 -3.52 3.17 8.32
N MET A 105 -2.95 2.53 7.31
CA MET A 105 -3.50 1.32 6.71
C MET A 105 -3.54 0.15 7.70
N LEU A 106 -2.53 -0.03 8.55
CA LEU A 106 -2.59 -1.04 9.61
C LEU A 106 -3.73 -0.76 10.60
N GLY A 107 -3.95 0.51 10.96
CA GLY A 107 -5.10 0.91 11.79
C GLY A 107 -6.44 0.56 11.15
N ILE A 108 -6.59 0.87 9.85
CA ILE A 108 -7.77 0.52 9.06
C ILE A 108 -7.98 -1.00 9.05
N ILE A 109 -6.94 -1.78 8.80
CA ILE A 109 -7.02 -3.25 8.72
C ILE A 109 -7.36 -3.84 10.10
N GLU A 110 -6.80 -3.33 11.19
CA GLU A 110 -7.13 -3.80 12.53
C GLU A 110 -8.60 -3.52 12.88
N GLN A 111 -9.11 -2.34 12.50
CA GLN A 111 -10.46 -1.91 12.85
C GLN A 111 -11.55 -2.52 11.97
N TYR A 112 -11.31 -2.60 10.65
CA TYR A 112 -12.33 -2.94 9.66
C TYR A 112 -12.02 -4.21 8.85
N GLY A 113 -10.81 -4.76 8.98
CA GLY A 113 -10.31 -5.84 8.14
C GLY A 113 -9.65 -5.33 6.84
N PHE A 114 -9.01 -6.24 6.11
CA PHE A 114 -8.38 -5.89 4.83
C PHE A 114 -9.44 -5.40 3.82
N PRO A 115 -9.20 -4.30 3.09
CA PRO A 115 -10.13 -3.80 2.07
C PRO A 115 -10.50 -4.87 1.04
N CYS A 116 -11.78 -5.27 1.03
CA CYS A 116 -12.35 -6.28 0.16
C CYS A 116 -13.83 -5.98 -0.10
N GLU A 117 -14.49 -6.73 -0.99
CA GLU A 117 -15.91 -6.54 -1.31
C GLU A 117 -16.81 -6.62 -0.06
N LYS A 118 -16.47 -7.48 0.91
CA LYS A 118 -17.21 -7.58 2.18
C LYS A 118 -17.14 -6.31 3.02
N THR A 119 -16.00 -5.63 3.05
CA THR A 119 -15.80 -4.43 3.89
C THR A 119 -16.23 -3.15 3.17
N LEU A 120 -16.22 -3.13 1.84
CA LEU A 120 -16.45 -1.93 1.04
C LEU A 120 -17.72 -1.94 0.18
N GLY A 121 -18.37 -3.09 0.00
CA GLY A 121 -19.54 -3.21 -0.86
C GLY A 121 -19.27 -2.70 -2.27
N GLU A 122 -20.14 -1.82 -2.78
CA GLU A 122 -20.05 -1.28 -4.14
C GLU A 122 -18.77 -0.48 -4.41
N TYR A 123 -18.17 0.12 -3.37
CA TYR A 123 -16.95 0.93 -3.50
C TYR A 123 -15.72 0.10 -3.88
N PHE A 124 -15.76 -1.22 -3.66
CA PHE A 124 -14.67 -2.13 -4.05
C PHE A 124 -14.47 -2.22 -5.57
N ARG A 125 -15.42 -1.72 -6.38
CA ARG A 125 -15.26 -1.63 -7.84
C ARG A 125 -14.32 -0.49 -8.27
N GLY A 126 -14.03 0.45 -7.37
CA GLY A 126 -13.12 1.56 -7.65
C GLY A 126 -11.66 1.16 -7.48
N GLU A 127 -10.85 1.31 -8.53
CA GLU A 127 -9.40 1.01 -8.50
C GLU A 127 -8.70 1.70 -7.33
N TYR A 128 -9.00 2.98 -7.09
CA TYR A 128 -8.40 3.79 -6.02
C TYR A 128 -8.60 3.18 -4.63
N VAL A 129 -9.76 2.57 -4.40
CA VAL A 129 -10.12 1.97 -3.11
C VAL A 129 -9.47 0.60 -2.99
N THR A 130 -9.55 -0.21 -4.04
CA THR A 130 -9.05 -1.60 -4.07
C THR A 130 -7.53 -1.68 -4.08
N MET A 131 -6.87 -0.73 -4.74
CA MET A 131 -5.41 -0.70 -4.85
C MET A 131 -4.73 0.06 -3.71
N ALA A 132 -5.45 0.84 -2.90
CA ALA A 132 -4.89 1.59 -1.76
C ALA A 132 -4.06 0.71 -0.83
N ALA A 133 -4.67 -0.34 -0.29
CA ALA A 133 -3.99 -1.24 0.64
C ALA A 133 -2.81 -1.97 -0.04
N ILE A 134 -3.02 -2.46 -1.26
CA ILE A 134 -1.99 -3.20 -2.01
C ILE A 134 -0.77 -2.30 -2.27
N ALA A 135 -0.96 -1.08 -2.75
CA ALA A 135 0.12 -0.14 -3.03
C ALA A 135 0.92 0.20 -1.77
N VAL A 136 0.22 0.56 -0.68
CA VAL A 136 0.84 0.91 0.59
C VAL A 136 1.67 -0.25 1.17
N MET A 137 1.15 -1.47 1.14
CA MET A 137 1.86 -2.66 1.61
C MET A 137 3.09 -2.95 0.76
N LEU A 138 2.96 -2.83 -0.57
CA LEU A 138 4.09 -2.97 -1.49
C LEU A 138 5.14 -1.86 -1.30
N HIS A 139 4.81 -0.68 -0.81
CA HIS A 139 5.83 0.35 -0.54
C HIS A 139 6.63 0.10 0.75
N ASN A 140 6.12 -0.76 1.65
CA ASN A 140 6.70 -1.02 2.96
C ASN A 140 6.96 -2.52 3.25
N PRO A 141 7.52 -3.31 2.31
CA PRO A 141 7.58 -4.76 2.47
C PRO A 141 8.55 -5.17 3.60
N HIS A 142 9.56 -4.35 3.89
CA HIS A 142 10.47 -4.55 5.03
C HIS A 142 9.77 -4.44 6.38
N ARG A 143 8.72 -3.61 6.50
CA ARG A 143 7.95 -3.50 7.73
C ARG A 143 7.07 -4.73 7.91
N ILE A 144 6.52 -5.28 6.83
CA ILE A 144 5.73 -6.50 6.90
C ILE A 144 6.60 -7.69 7.35
N VAL A 145 7.80 -7.85 6.78
CA VAL A 145 8.67 -8.99 7.11
C VAL A 145 9.31 -8.85 8.50
N ASN A 146 9.73 -7.65 8.90
CA ASN A 146 10.50 -7.46 10.13
C ASN A 146 9.62 -7.13 11.36
N ASP A 147 8.36 -6.71 11.18
CA ASP A 147 7.42 -6.46 12.28
C ASP A 147 6.42 -7.61 12.37
N LYS A 148 6.58 -8.44 13.42
CA LYS A 148 5.71 -9.58 13.67
C LYS A 148 4.23 -9.18 13.79
N LYS A 149 3.92 -8.02 14.38
CA LYS A 149 2.52 -7.58 14.53
C LYS A 149 1.88 -7.28 13.18
N ALA A 150 2.61 -6.63 12.29
CA ALA A 150 2.14 -6.35 10.93
C ALA A 150 1.95 -7.63 10.13
N PHE A 151 2.91 -8.56 10.20
CA PHE A 151 2.78 -9.88 9.58
C PHE A 151 1.57 -10.66 10.10
N ASP A 152 1.45 -10.80 11.42
CA ASP A 152 0.36 -11.53 12.07
C ASP A 152 -1.01 -10.92 11.70
N LEU A 153 -1.12 -9.58 11.65
CA LEU A 153 -2.34 -8.91 11.21
C LEU A 153 -2.74 -9.33 9.78
N LEU A 154 -1.81 -9.28 8.83
CA LEU A 154 -2.11 -9.67 7.44
C LEU A 154 -2.41 -11.17 7.32
N LEU A 155 -1.72 -12.02 8.08
CA LEU A 155 -2.00 -13.45 8.12
C LEU A 155 -3.39 -13.75 8.69
N ARG A 156 -3.84 -13.03 9.72
CA ARG A 156 -5.22 -13.12 10.23
C ARG A 156 -6.23 -12.79 9.14
N GLU A 157 -5.97 -11.78 8.31
CA GLU A 157 -6.84 -11.40 7.21
C GLU A 157 -6.83 -12.42 6.06
N VAL A 158 -5.72 -13.13 5.84
CA VAL A 158 -5.69 -14.31 4.96
C VAL A 158 -6.59 -15.41 5.49
N ASN A 159 -6.47 -15.74 6.78
CA ASN A 159 -7.29 -16.78 7.41
C ASN A 159 -8.78 -16.42 7.44
N ARG A 160 -9.11 -15.13 7.47
CA ARG A 160 -10.51 -14.62 7.39
C ARG A 160 -11.05 -14.59 5.95
N GLY A 161 -10.21 -14.79 4.94
CA GLY A 161 -10.57 -14.70 3.52
C GLY A 161 -10.70 -13.25 2.99
N ASN A 162 -10.32 -12.24 3.78
CA ASN A 162 -10.35 -10.84 3.36
C ASN A 162 -9.12 -10.47 2.51
N LEU A 163 -8.01 -11.18 2.68
CA LEU A 163 -6.78 -11.04 1.90
C LEU A 163 -6.43 -12.39 1.25
N SER A 164 -6.02 -12.39 -0.03
CA SER A 164 -5.52 -13.64 -0.62
C SER A 164 -4.09 -13.94 -0.18
N ALA A 165 -3.80 -15.20 0.13
CA ALA A 165 -2.45 -15.65 0.44
C ALA A 165 -1.44 -15.35 -0.69
N LYS A 166 -1.90 -15.32 -1.95
CA LYS A 166 -1.08 -14.92 -3.10
C LYS A 166 -0.67 -13.44 -3.06
N ILE A 167 -1.55 -12.55 -2.62
CA ILE A 167 -1.21 -11.14 -2.43
C ILE A 167 -0.24 -10.97 -1.24
N LEU A 168 -0.44 -11.71 -0.14
CA LEU A 168 0.53 -11.70 0.96
C LEU A 168 1.92 -12.18 0.52
N ALA A 169 2.00 -13.28 -0.24
CA ALA A 169 3.24 -13.76 -0.85
C ALA A 169 3.92 -12.67 -1.71
N ASN A 170 3.14 -11.91 -2.48
CA ASN A 170 3.65 -10.80 -3.29
C ASN A 170 4.28 -9.68 -2.42
N PHE A 171 3.70 -9.35 -1.27
CA PHE A 171 4.28 -8.38 -0.33
C PHE A 171 5.62 -8.87 0.23
N LEU A 172 5.68 -10.14 0.63
CA LEU A 172 6.85 -10.76 1.24
C LEU A 172 7.99 -10.93 0.24
N ASP A 173 7.71 -11.42 -0.96
CA ASP A 173 8.72 -11.56 -2.02
C ASP A 173 9.30 -10.21 -2.45
N LYS A 174 8.52 -9.13 -2.41
CA LYS A 174 9.06 -7.79 -2.70
C LYS A 174 10.21 -7.44 -1.77
N TYR A 175 10.11 -7.76 -0.48
CA TYR A 175 11.17 -7.51 0.49
C TYR A 175 12.45 -8.24 0.09
N TYR A 176 12.36 -9.55 -0.18
CA TYR A 176 13.52 -10.35 -0.54
C TYR A 176 14.14 -9.88 -1.86
N PHE A 177 13.30 -9.59 -2.85
CA PHE A 177 13.72 -9.07 -4.14
C PHE A 177 14.48 -7.75 -4.03
N MET A 178 13.99 -6.82 -3.19
CA MET A 178 14.61 -5.52 -2.95
C MET A 178 15.85 -5.59 -2.04
N LYS A 179 15.98 -6.57 -1.15
CA LYS A 179 17.13 -6.71 -0.26
C LYS A 179 18.40 -7.13 -1.02
N THR A 180 18.24 -7.87 -2.11
CA THR A 180 19.34 -8.47 -2.89
C THR A 180 19.82 -7.62 -4.06
N LEU A 181 19.77 -6.28 -3.97
CA LEU A 181 20.10 -5.37 -5.09
C LEU A 181 21.50 -5.57 -5.72
N ASN A 182 22.43 -6.21 -5.00
CA ASN A 182 23.80 -6.47 -5.45
C ASN A 182 24.12 -7.96 -5.72
N THR A 183 23.12 -8.84 -5.65
CA THR A 183 23.24 -10.28 -5.94
C THR A 183 22.07 -10.73 -6.83
N THR A 184 22.04 -12.01 -7.24
CA THR A 184 20.90 -12.58 -7.96
C THR A 184 19.62 -12.36 -7.14
N ARG A 185 18.68 -11.56 -7.66
CA ARG A 185 17.46 -11.19 -6.93
C ARG A 185 16.74 -12.46 -6.43
N LYS A 186 16.61 -12.59 -5.11
CA LYS A 186 16.01 -13.75 -4.44
C LYS A 186 14.55 -13.49 -4.08
N VAL A 187 13.74 -14.54 -4.21
CA VAL A 187 12.34 -14.62 -3.79
C VAL A 187 12.14 -16.02 -3.20
N TYR A 188 11.17 -16.18 -2.30
CA TYR A 188 10.93 -17.45 -1.61
C TYR A 188 9.52 -17.97 -1.80
N TYR A 189 8.54 -17.10 -2.04
CA TYR A 189 7.15 -17.52 -2.16
C TYR A 189 6.78 -17.84 -3.60
N GLY A 190 7.40 -17.20 -4.60
CA GLY A 190 6.99 -17.35 -6.00
C GLY A 190 5.78 -16.48 -6.29
N SER A 191 6.06 -15.31 -6.86
CA SER A 191 5.10 -14.24 -7.10
C SER A 191 5.50 -13.46 -8.36
N GLN A 192 4.86 -12.31 -8.62
CA GLN A 192 5.24 -11.44 -9.75
C GLN A 192 6.70 -10.95 -9.69
N TRP A 193 7.37 -11.02 -8.53
CA TRP A 193 8.79 -10.66 -8.39
C TRP A 193 9.75 -11.73 -8.93
N GLY A 194 9.25 -12.94 -9.19
CA GLY A 194 9.99 -14.01 -9.84
C GLY A 194 9.73 -15.41 -9.26
N LYS A 195 10.52 -16.36 -9.75
CA LYS A 195 10.54 -17.75 -9.28
C LYS A 195 11.63 -17.96 -8.22
N PRO A 196 11.35 -18.72 -7.13
CA PRO A 196 12.35 -19.11 -6.16
C PRO A 196 13.37 -20.10 -6.76
N CYS A 197 14.51 -20.20 -6.11
CA CYS A 197 15.57 -21.14 -6.47
C CYS A 197 15.17 -22.56 -6.10
N ILE A 198 15.37 -23.54 -7.00
CA ILE A 198 15.02 -24.95 -6.74
C ILE A 198 15.81 -25.51 -5.56
N GLU A 199 17.01 -25.00 -5.35
CA GLU A 199 17.91 -25.33 -4.25
C GLU A 199 17.31 -24.88 -2.89
N ASP A 200 16.48 -23.83 -2.90
CA ASP A 200 15.77 -23.30 -1.73
C ASP A 200 14.35 -23.90 -1.56
N ARG A 201 14.01 -24.98 -2.29
CA ARG A 201 12.65 -25.56 -2.30
C ARG A 201 12.10 -25.88 -0.92
N ALA A 202 12.89 -26.51 -0.05
CA ALA A 202 12.44 -26.86 1.29
C ALA A 202 12.03 -25.62 2.12
N VAL A 203 12.79 -24.52 1.98
CA VAL A 203 12.51 -23.24 2.63
C VAL A 203 11.26 -22.60 2.02
N SER A 204 11.17 -22.57 0.69
CA SER A 204 10.00 -22.06 -0.05
C SER A 204 8.71 -22.77 0.38
N ASP A 205 8.72 -24.11 0.40
CA ASP A 205 7.57 -24.91 0.77
C ASP A 205 7.15 -24.68 2.23
N SER A 206 8.12 -24.48 3.14
CA SER A 206 7.81 -24.12 4.53
C SER A 206 7.13 -22.76 4.62
N LEU A 207 7.73 -21.73 4.03
CA LEU A 207 7.20 -20.36 4.07
C LEU A 207 5.82 -20.25 3.41
N ARG A 208 5.60 -20.98 2.32
CA ARG A 208 4.29 -21.03 1.65
C ARG A 208 3.23 -21.67 2.53
N ARG A 209 3.55 -22.78 3.21
CA ARG A 209 2.63 -23.40 4.17
C ARG A 209 2.24 -22.45 5.30
N ASP A 210 3.19 -21.66 5.81
CA ASP A 210 2.95 -20.71 6.92
C ASP A 210 1.90 -19.64 6.59
N ILE A 211 1.73 -19.31 5.30
CA ILE A 211 0.71 -18.37 4.83
C ILE A 211 -0.49 -19.05 4.13
N GLY A 212 -0.61 -20.37 4.23
CA GLY A 212 -1.72 -21.14 3.67
C GLY A 212 -1.66 -21.37 2.16
N LEU A 213 -0.48 -21.26 1.53
CA LEU A 213 -0.26 -21.63 0.14
C LEU A 213 0.24 -23.07 0.01
N PRO A 214 -0.17 -23.81 -1.04
CA PRO A 214 0.41 -25.11 -1.33
C PRO A 214 1.86 -24.98 -1.80
N PRO A 215 2.69 -26.02 -1.67
CA PRO A 215 4.00 -26.12 -2.32
C PRO A 215 3.94 -25.74 -3.80
N LEU A 216 5.04 -25.19 -4.32
CA LEU A 216 5.16 -24.91 -5.76
C LEU A 216 5.43 -26.20 -6.53
N ARG A 217 5.03 -26.22 -7.80
CA ARG A 217 5.45 -27.28 -8.72
C ARG A 217 6.90 -27.04 -9.14
N GLU A 218 7.58 -28.08 -9.60
CA GLU A 218 9.00 -28.02 -9.93
C GLU A 218 9.28 -27.00 -11.05
N GLU A 219 8.39 -26.89 -12.03
CA GLU A 219 8.47 -25.91 -13.13
C GLU A 219 8.32 -24.46 -12.67
N ASP A 220 7.81 -24.23 -11.45
CA ASP A 220 7.64 -22.91 -10.85
C ASP A 220 8.89 -22.45 -10.08
N PHE A 221 9.96 -23.27 -10.06
CA PHE A 221 11.30 -22.89 -9.60
C PHE A 221 12.23 -22.54 -10.77
N LYS A 222 13.36 -21.90 -10.45
CA LYS A 222 14.49 -21.67 -11.36
C LYS A 222 15.77 -22.27 -10.78
N ILE A 223 16.71 -22.66 -11.64
CA ILE A 223 18.07 -23.05 -11.21
C ILE A 223 18.85 -21.77 -10.92
N CYS A 224 19.47 -21.69 -9.75
CA CYS A 224 20.13 -20.46 -9.28
C CYS A 224 21.65 -20.56 -9.14
N ASP A 225 22.25 -21.71 -9.47
CA ASP A 225 23.66 -22.03 -9.28
C ASP A 225 24.65 -20.87 -9.44
N GLU A 226 25.55 -20.75 -8.44
CA GLU A 226 26.52 -19.69 -8.23
C GLU A 226 27.75 -19.73 -9.17
N THR A 227 27.72 -20.47 -10.28
CA THR A 227 28.88 -20.63 -11.18
C THR A 227 29.12 -19.47 -12.14
N ASN A 228 28.31 -18.42 -12.12
CA ASN A 228 28.60 -17.16 -12.84
C ASN A 228 29.12 -16.09 -11.87
N VAL A 229 30.21 -16.39 -11.16
CA VAL A 229 31.09 -15.33 -10.65
C VAL A 229 31.64 -14.61 -11.88
N VAL A 230 31.07 -13.45 -12.22
CA VAL A 230 31.70 -12.50 -13.12
C VAL A 230 33.06 -12.19 -12.51
N LYS A 231 34.13 -12.80 -13.04
CA LYS A 231 35.50 -12.48 -12.63
C LYS A 231 35.65 -10.96 -12.77
N PRO A 232 36.14 -10.25 -11.74
CA PRO A 232 36.38 -8.83 -11.86
C PRO A 232 37.30 -8.62 -13.05
N ILE A 233 36.86 -7.80 -14.01
CA ILE A 233 37.68 -7.35 -15.12
C ILE A 233 38.89 -6.69 -14.49
N LYS A 234 40.06 -7.34 -14.60
CA LYS A 234 41.34 -6.72 -14.23
C LYS A 234 41.46 -5.45 -15.07
N LYS A 235 41.29 -4.29 -14.45
CA LYS A 235 41.66 -3.02 -15.07
C LYS A 235 43.16 -3.11 -15.37
N HIS A 236 43.50 -3.23 -16.65
CA HIS A 236 44.85 -2.95 -17.09
C HIS A 236 45.12 -1.48 -16.76
N LYS A 237 45.99 -1.24 -15.78
CA LYS A 237 46.67 0.05 -15.65
C LYS A 237 47.48 0.24 -16.95
N LYS A 238 47.13 1.26 -17.72
CA LYS A 238 48.08 1.99 -18.56
C LYS A 238 48.47 3.23 -17.79
#